data_AF-A0A7C0UFN4-F1
#
_entry.id   AF-A0A7C0UFN4-F1
#
_cell.length_a   1.000
_cell.length_b   1.000
_cell.length_c   1.000
_cell.angle_alpha   90.00
_cell.angle_beta   90.00
_cell.angle_gamma   90.00
#
_symmetry.space_group_name_H-M   'P 1'
#
loop_
_entity.id
_entity.type
_entity.pdbx_description
1 polymer ?
#
loop_
_entity_poly.entity_id
_entity_poly.type
_entity_poly.pdbx_seq_one_letter_code
_entity_poly.pdbx_strand_id
1 'polypeptide(L)' 'DNAVAESFFGSLKNELVYHEDYKTRAQARQSIFEYIEVFYNRKRRHAFLNYMTPVDYEKKYARN' A
#
# COMPACT_ATOMS: atom_id res chain seq x y z
N ASP A 1 19.01 -2.82 -5.50
CA ASP A 1 17.89 -1.95 -5.87
C ASP A 1 16.70 -2.31 -4.99
N ASN A 2 16.28 -1.43 -4.08
CA ASN A 2 15.15 -1.67 -3.16
C ASN A 2 14.09 -0.54 -3.23
N ALA A 3 14.14 0.27 -4.30
CA ALA A 3 13.37 1.50 -4.44
C ALA A 3 11.85 1.25 -4.32
N VAL A 4 11.37 0.10 -4.79
CA VAL A 4 9.95 -0.30 -4.68
C VAL A 4 9.55 -0.51 -3.22
N ALA A 5 10.34 -1.25 -2.45
CA ALA A 5 10.04 -1.50 -1.04
C ALA A 5 10.21 -0.22 -0.21
N GLU A 6 11.22 0.59 -0.50
CA GLU A 6 11.41 1.90 0.17
C GLU A 6 10.22 2.83 -0.07
N SER A 7 9.71 2.90 -1.31
CA SER A 7 8.51 3.67 -1.63
C SER A 7 7.28 3.13 -0.91
N PHE A 8 7.10 1.81 -0.86
CA PHE A 8 6.01 1.17 -0.12
C PHE A 8 6.08 1.48 1.39
N PHE A 9 7.22 1.24 2.04
CA PHE A 9 7.36 1.47 3.47
C PHE A 9 7.28 2.94 3.85
N GLY A 10 7.78 3.85 3.00
CA GLY A 10 7.59 5.29 3.16
C GLY A 10 6.11 5.67 3.14
N SER A 11 5.36 5.12 2.18
CA SER A 11 3.92 5.33 2.03
C SER A 11 3.14 4.79 3.24
N LEU A 12 3.38 3.52 3.62
CA LEU A 12 2.76 2.88 4.77
C LEU A 12 2.95 3.66 6.08
N LYS A 13 4.16 4.18 6.32
CA LYS A 13 4.44 4.94 7.55
C LYS A 13 3.70 6.28 7.56
N ASN A 14 3.79 7.03 6.48
CA ASN A 14 3.20 8.38 6.40
C ASN A 14 1.68 8.36 6.30
N GLU A 15 1.07 7.35 5.70
CA GLU A 15 -0.37 7.33 5.45
C GLU A 15 -1.14 6.55 6.53
N LEU A 16 -0.48 5.70 7.32
CA LEU A 16 -1.11 4.88 8.36
C LEU A 16 -0.37 4.92 9.70
N VAL A 17 0.87 4.44 9.74
CA VAL A 17 1.53 4.12 11.04
C VAL A 17 1.72 5.34 11.93
N TYR A 18 2.03 6.51 11.36
CA TYR A 18 2.19 7.74 12.13
C TYR A 18 0.88 8.36 12.61
N HIS A 19 -0.27 7.87 12.11
CA HIS A 19 -1.60 8.37 12.47
C HIS A 19 -2.32 7.47 13.48
N GLU A 20 -1.73 6.33 13.86
CA GLU A 20 -2.36 5.31 14.68
C GLU A 20 -1.54 5.04 15.95
N ASP A 21 -2.22 4.90 17.09
CA ASP A 21 -1.60 4.51 18.36
C ASP A 21 -2.02 3.08 18.73
N TYR A 22 -1.22 2.10 18.29
CA TYR A 22 -1.53 0.69 18.49
C TYR A 22 -1.23 0.21 19.91
N LYS A 23 -2.26 -0.28 20.60
CA LYS A 23 -2.10 -0.88 21.93
C LYS A 23 -1.59 -2.32 21.89
N THR A 24 -1.82 -3.01 20.77
CA THR A 24 -1.40 -4.40 20.59
C THR A 24 -0.86 -4.65 19.19
N ARG A 25 0.00 -5.66 19.08
CA ARG A 25 0.50 -6.15 17.78
C ARG A 25 -0.62 -6.66 16.88
N ALA A 26 -1.70 -7.21 17.45
CA ALA A 26 -2.84 -7.70 16.68
C ALA A 26 -3.58 -6.54 15.98
N GLN A 27 -3.80 -5.42 16.67
CA GLN A 27 -4.38 -4.22 16.08
C GLN A 27 -3.51 -3.69 14.93
N ALA A 28 -2.20 -3.54 15.17
CA ALA A 28 -1.28 -3.10 14.12
C ALA A 28 -1.32 -4.01 12.88
N ARG A 29 -1.35 -5.34 13.08
CA ARG A 29 -1.46 -6.29 11.97
C ARG A 29 -2.75 -6.14 11.19
N GLN A 30 -3.88 -5.94 11.87
CA GLN A 30 -5.18 -5.75 11.22
C GLN A 30 -5.21 -4.47 10.38
N SER A 31 -4.76 -3.34 10.94
CA SER A 31 -4.73 -2.06 10.22
C SER A 31 -3.76 -2.10 9.04
N ILE A 32 -2.59 -2.72 9.20
CA ILE A 32 -1.64 -2.90 8.08
C ILE A 32 -2.24 -3.79 6.99
N PHE A 33 -2.92 -4.88 7.35
CA PHE A 33 -3.59 -5.76 6.38
C PHE A 33 -4.66 -5.01 5.60
N GLU A 34 -5.54 -4.28 6.29
CA GLU A 34 -6.58 -3.48 5.64
C GLU A 34 -5.98 -2.40 4.74
N TYR A 35 -4.94 -1.70 5.21
CA TYR A 35 -4.24 -0.71 4.42
C TYR A 35 -3.69 -1.31 3.12
N ILE A 36 -3.02 -2.47 3.18
CA ILE A 36 -2.46 -3.11 1.99
C ILE A 36 -3.58 -3.54 1.04
N GLU A 37 -4.54 -4.32 1.53
CA GLU A 37 -5.52 -4.99 0.68
C GLU A 37 -6.60 -4.05 0.16
N VAL A 38 -7.09 -3.14 0.99
CA VAL A 38 -8.25 -2.32 0.66
C VAL A 38 -7.84 -0.95 0.14
N PHE A 39 -6.79 -0.35 0.70
CA PHE A 39 -6.38 0.99 0.32
C PHE A 39 -5.26 0.99 -0.72
N TYR A 40 -4.08 0.48 -0.38
CA TYR A 40 -2.88 0.54 -1.22
C TYR A 40 -3.10 -0.17 -2.56
N ASN A 41 -3.53 -1.44 -2.54
CA ASN A 41 -3.67 -2.25 -3.75
C ASN A 41 -4.85 -1.82 -4.64
N ARG A 42 -5.95 -1.32 -4.03
CA ARG A 42 -7.25 -1.15 -4.73
C ARG A 42 -7.71 0.30 -4.89
N LYS A 43 -7.15 1.26 -4.16
CA LYS A 43 -7.61 2.67 -4.14
C LYS A 43 -6.51 3.69 -4.35
N ARG A 44 -5.31 3.44 -3.82
CA ARG A 44 -4.18 4.37 -3.93
C ARG A 44 -3.69 4.42 -5.37
N ARG A 45 -3.64 5.63 -5.93
CA ARG A 45 -3.13 5.86 -7.29
C ARG A 45 -1.65 6.21 -7.24
N HIS A 46 -0.87 5.59 -8.11
CA HIS A 46 0.58 5.78 -8.15
C HIS A 46 0.96 6.55 -9.41
N ALA A 47 1.63 7.69 -9.26
CA ALA A 47 2.08 8.50 -10.40
C ALA A 47 2.99 7.68 -11.35
N PHE A 48 3.85 6.83 -10.79
CA PHE A 48 4.70 5.90 -11.54
C PHE A 48 3.91 4.86 -12.35
N LEU A 49 2.70 4.49 -11.90
CA LEU A 49 1.80 3.57 -12.61
C LEU A 49 0.80 4.33 -13.50
N ASN A 50 1.17 5.52 -14.00
CA ASN A 50 0.29 6.38 -14.79
C ASN A 50 -1.06 6.64 -14.09
N TYR A 51 -1.00 6.92 -12.79
CA TYR A 51 -2.14 7.14 -11.90
C TYR A 51 -3.13 5.96 -11.81
N MET A 52 -2.67 4.73 -12.09
CA MET A 52 -3.44 3.51 -11.82
C MET A 52 -3.20 3.01 -10.40
N THR A 53 -4.14 2.18 -9.92
CA THR A 53 -3.92 1.36 -8.72
C THR A 53 -3.05 0.16 -9.07
N PRO A 54 -2.35 -0.45 -8.09
CA PRO A 54 -1.59 -1.68 -8.34
C PRO A 54 -2.44 -2.78 -9.00
N VAL A 55 -3.67 -3.00 -8.52
CA VAL A 55 -4.58 -4.00 -9.08
C VAL A 55 -4.99 -3.67 -10.52
N ASP A 56 -5.26 -2.40 -10.83
CA ASP A 56 -5.64 -2.01 -12.20
C ASP A 56 -4.45 -2.14 -13.16
N TYR A 57 -3.24 -1.80 -12.69
CA TYR A 57 -2.02 -1.99 -13.44
C TYR A 57 -1.79 -3.47 -13.75
N GLU A 58 -1.88 -4.36 -12.74
CA GLU A 58 -1.74 -5.80 -12.96
C GLU A 58 -2.81 -6.36 -13.91
N LYS A 59 -4.07 -5.95 -13.76
CA LYS A 59 -5.14 -6.37 -14.69
C LYS A 59 -4.86 -5.96 -16.14
N LYS A 60 -4.25 -4.80 -16.34
CA LYS A 60 -3.98 -4.22 -17.67
C LYS A 60 -2.71 -4.76 -18.32
N TYR A 61 -1.69 -5.11 -17.52
CA TYR A 61 -0.35 -5.43 -18.04
C TYR A 61 0.21 -6.80 -17.62
N ALA A 62 -0.31 -7.43 -16.56
CA ALA A 62 0.22 -8.70 -16.04
C ALA A 62 -0.52 -9.95 -16.57
N ARG A 63 -1.52 -9.78 -17.45
CA ARG A 63 -2.09 -10.88 -18.25
C ARG A 63 -1.31 -11.02 -19.57
N ASN A 64 -0.16 -11.68 -19.53
CA ASN A 64 0.49 -12.29 -20.68
C ASN A 64 0.98 -13.68 -20.29
#